data_AF-A0A178GC09-F1
#
_entry.id   AF-A0A178GC09-F1
#
_cell.length_a   1.000
_cell.length_b   1.000
_cell.length_c   1.000
_cell.angle_alpha   90.00
_cell.angle_beta   90.00
_cell.angle_gamma   90.00
#
_symmetry.space_group_name_H-M   'P 1'
#
loop_
_entity.id
_entity.type
_entity.pdbx_description
1 polymer ?
#
loop_
_entity_poly.entity_id
_entity_poly.type
_entity_poly.pdbx_seq_one_letter_code
_entity_poly.pdbx_strand_id
1 'polypeptide(L)'
;MLQQQLVKFPDAVWVQIYKDKMQLMDIDGTITHTRLPDVPYDHPRSIIADFDAAAVTLKQLLPSPVMKRLFSPIALLQIMDLPEDGLTEVEKRALLELGYESKVQNVILFDHAGNALTQANLPSQHRLTIIKIFLMIVIMVVLASSWFLTL
;
A
#
# COMPACT_ATOMS: atom_id res chain seq x y z
N MET A 1 -14.80 1.82 5.35
CA MET A 1 -14.87 0.61 4.51
C MET A 1 -13.86 0.68 3.37
N LEU A 2 -13.37 -0.46 2.89
CA LEU A 2 -12.38 -0.58 1.81
C LEU A 2 -12.80 0.19 0.55
N GLN A 3 -14.04 0.01 0.10
CA GLN A 3 -14.58 0.65 -1.11
C GLN A 3 -14.53 2.18 -1.01
N GLN A 4 -14.81 2.72 0.18
CA GLN A 4 -14.71 4.17 0.42
C GLN A 4 -13.26 4.67 0.32
N GLN A 5 -12.28 3.86 0.75
CA GLN A 5 -10.87 4.22 0.64
C GLN A 5 -10.36 4.11 -0.80
N LEU A 6 -10.81 3.11 -1.56
CA LEU A 6 -10.52 2.98 -3.00
C LEU A 6 -11.04 4.19 -3.79
N VAL A 7 -12.28 4.63 -3.52
CA VAL A 7 -12.84 5.85 -4.15
C VAL A 7 -12.07 7.11 -3.73
N LYS A 8 -11.69 7.21 -2.46
CA LYS A 8 -10.95 8.36 -1.92
C LYS A 8 -9.52 8.44 -2.44
N PHE A 9 -8.89 7.30 -2.67
CA PHE A 9 -7.50 7.16 -3.08
C PHE A 9 -7.41 6.26 -4.32
N PRO A 10 -7.76 6.78 -5.51
CA PRO A 10 -7.78 5.99 -6.74
C PRO A 10 -6.40 5.46 -7.14
N ASP A 11 -5.33 6.13 -6.70
CA ASP A 11 -3.97 5.69 -6.94
C ASP A 11 -3.50 4.61 -5.95
N ALA A 12 -4.27 4.30 -4.90
CA ALA A 12 -3.87 3.40 -3.82
C ALA A 12 -3.48 2.01 -4.33
N VAL A 13 -2.49 1.41 -3.68
CA VAL A 13 -2.08 0.04 -3.96
C VAL A 13 -2.95 -0.90 -3.14
N TRP A 14 -3.85 -1.63 -3.78
CA TRP A 14 -4.67 -2.64 -3.10
C TRP A 14 -4.06 -4.03 -3.26
N VAL A 15 -3.71 -4.66 -2.13
CA VAL A 15 -3.15 -6.01 -2.09
C VAL A 15 -4.05 -6.89 -1.23
N GLN A 16 -4.41 -8.06 -1.77
CA GLN A 16 -5.01 -9.15 -1.02
C GLN A 16 -3.93 -10.11 -0.55
N ILE A 17 -3.97 -10.46 0.73
CA ILE A 17 -3.01 -11.35 1.39
C ILE A 17 -3.77 -12.61 1.83
N TYR A 18 -3.29 -13.75 1.33
CA TYR A 18 -3.72 -15.10 1.68
C TYR A 18 -2.58 -15.82 2.40
N LYS A 19 -2.85 -17.01 2.95
CA LYS A 19 -1.82 -17.86 3.56
C LYS A 19 -0.80 -18.40 2.56
N ASP A 20 -1.16 -18.49 1.28
CA ASP A 20 -0.37 -19.16 0.25
C ASP A 20 0.04 -18.25 -0.91
N LYS A 21 -0.47 -17.01 -0.96
CA LYS A 21 -0.23 -16.07 -2.05
C LYS A 21 -0.55 -14.64 -1.65
N MET A 22 -0.06 -13.71 -2.47
CA MET A 22 -0.49 -12.33 -2.47
C MET A 22 -0.97 -11.93 -3.86
N GLN A 23 -2.01 -11.12 -3.92
CA GLN A 23 -2.62 -10.67 -5.17
C GLN A 23 -2.69 -9.15 -5.19
N LEU A 24 -2.22 -8.56 -6.28
CA LEU A 24 -2.37 -7.14 -6.55
C LEU A 24 -3.69 -6.95 -7.28
N MET A 25 -4.56 -6.14 -6.71
CA MET A 25 -5.88 -5.88 -7.23
C MET A 25 -5.92 -4.54 -7.94
N ASP A 26 -6.74 -4.47 -8.98
CA ASP A 26 -7.17 -3.21 -9.57
C ASP A 26 -8.36 -2.63 -8.79
N ILE A 27 -8.67 -1.34 -8.99
CA ILE A 27 -9.75 -0.65 -8.29
C ILE A 27 -11.12 -1.31 -8.49
N ASP A 28 -11.33 -1.96 -9.65
CA ASP A 28 -12.55 -2.66 -10.02
C ASP A 28 -12.65 -4.07 -9.41
N GLY A 29 -11.64 -4.52 -8.66
CA GLY A 29 -11.60 -5.86 -8.07
C GLY A 29 -11.02 -6.94 -8.97
N THR A 30 -10.47 -6.56 -10.12
CA THR A 30 -9.77 -7.49 -11.02
C THR A 30 -8.37 -7.80 -10.49
N ILE A 31 -7.95 -9.06 -10.56
CA ILE A 31 -6.60 -9.47 -10.18
C ILE A 31 -5.63 -9.01 -11.27
N THR A 32 -4.73 -8.10 -10.93
CA THR A 32 -3.69 -7.62 -11.86
C THR A 32 -2.49 -8.56 -11.86
N HIS A 33 -2.00 -8.94 -10.67
CA HIS A 33 -0.84 -9.83 -10.52
C HIS A 33 -1.06 -10.76 -9.34
N THR A 34 -0.52 -11.98 -9.42
CA THR A 34 -0.47 -12.94 -8.31
C THR A 34 0.97 -13.38 -8.09
N ARG A 35 1.38 -13.48 -6.83
CA ARG A 35 2.65 -14.05 -6.42
C ARG A 35 2.45 -15.08 -5.33
N LEU A 36 3.12 -16.20 -5.48
CA LEU A 36 3.26 -17.21 -4.45
C LEU A 36 4.57 -16.93 -3.73
N PRO A 37 4.64 -17.20 -2.42
CA PRO A 37 5.90 -17.06 -1.70
C PRO A 37 6.87 -18.16 -2.06
N ASP A 38 8.16 -17.79 -2.08
CA ASP A 38 9.25 -18.75 -2.29
C ASP A 38 9.37 -19.74 -1.12
N VAL A 39 8.98 -19.30 0.08
CA VAL A 39 8.90 -20.12 1.31
C VAL A 39 7.44 -20.10 1.79
N PRO A 40 6.78 -21.27 1.91
CA PRO A 40 5.42 -21.33 2.45
C PRO A 40 5.34 -20.64 3.82
N TYR A 41 4.33 -19.80 4.02
CA TYR A 41 4.06 -19.15 5.31
C TYR A 41 3.47 -20.12 6.33
N ASP A 42 3.86 -21.39 6.32
CA ASP A 42 3.13 -22.47 6.98
C ASP A 42 3.27 -22.39 8.50
N HIS A 43 2.33 -21.68 9.13
CA HIS A 43 2.12 -21.69 10.56
C HIS A 43 0.61 -21.70 10.85
N PRO A 44 0.14 -22.59 11.74
CA PRO A 44 -1.29 -22.77 11.99
C PRO A 44 -1.98 -21.51 12.52
N ARG A 45 -1.21 -20.59 13.12
CA ARG A 45 -1.71 -19.38 13.79
C ARG A 45 -1.26 -18.04 13.19
N SER A 46 -0.49 -18.02 12.11
CA SER A 46 -0.03 -16.75 11.50
C SER A 46 -0.23 -16.76 9.99
N ILE A 47 -0.73 -15.65 9.45
CA ILE A 47 -0.90 -15.45 8.00
C ILE A 47 0.45 -15.17 7.32
N ILE A 48 1.36 -14.55 8.06
CA ILE A 48 2.72 -14.21 7.63
C ILE A 48 3.69 -14.88 8.60
N ALA A 49 3.71 -16.21 8.60
CA ALA A 49 4.56 -17.00 9.50
C ALA A 49 6.03 -16.62 9.42
N ASP A 50 6.48 -16.26 8.21
CA ASP A 50 7.80 -15.73 7.93
C ASP A 50 7.64 -14.31 7.36
N PHE A 51 8.01 -13.31 8.15
CA PHE A 51 7.91 -11.91 7.79
C PHE A 51 8.82 -11.55 6.61
N ASP A 52 10.03 -12.08 6.58
CA ASP A 52 11.02 -11.74 5.56
C ASP A 52 10.60 -12.32 4.20
N ALA A 53 10.12 -13.57 4.19
CA ALA A 53 9.54 -14.19 3.00
C ALA A 53 8.31 -13.42 2.50
N ALA A 54 7.44 -12.98 3.41
CA ALA A 54 6.28 -12.16 3.07
C ALA A 54 6.69 -10.81 2.47
N ALA A 55 7.72 -10.16 3.03
CA ALA A 55 8.24 -8.89 2.54
C ALA A 55 8.86 -9.02 1.15
N VAL A 56 9.60 -10.10 0.89
CA VAL A 56 10.13 -10.41 -0.45
C VAL A 56 8.99 -10.61 -1.44
N THR A 57 7.98 -11.40 -1.08
CA THR A 57 6.81 -11.67 -1.93
C THR A 57 6.07 -10.39 -2.27
N LEU A 58 5.83 -9.53 -1.29
CA LEU A 58 5.18 -8.23 -1.49
C LEU A 58 6.02 -7.32 -2.41
N LYS A 59 7.33 -7.23 -2.17
CA LYS A 59 8.26 -6.44 -3.02
C LYS A 59 8.26 -6.91 -4.48
N GLN A 60 8.17 -8.22 -4.71
CA GLN A 60 8.12 -8.82 -6.05
C GLN A 60 6.74 -8.74 -6.71
N LEU A 61 5.67 -8.68 -5.91
CA LEU A 61 4.30 -8.51 -6.39
C LEU A 61 4.09 -7.09 -6.92
N LEU A 62 4.67 -6.11 -6.25
CA LEU A 62 4.53 -4.72 -6.65
C LEU A 62 5.33 -4.45 -7.92
N PRO A 63 4.72 -3.80 -8.93
CA PRO A 63 5.41 -3.49 -10.17
C PRO A 63 6.62 -2.59 -9.90
N SER A 64 7.67 -2.76 -10.72
CA SER A 64 8.98 -2.15 -10.44
C SER A 64 8.88 -0.64 -10.11
N PRO A 65 9.75 -0.14 -9.22
CA PRO A 65 9.69 1.23 -8.73
C PRO A 65 9.72 2.31 -9.83
N VAL A 66 10.21 2.01 -11.04
CA VAL A 66 10.46 3.02 -12.06
C VAL A 66 9.15 3.57 -12.67
N MET A 67 8.02 2.85 -12.59
CA MET A 67 6.77 3.28 -13.25
C MET A 67 5.65 3.77 -12.30
N LYS A 68 5.73 3.50 -10.99
CA LYS A 68 4.78 4.01 -9.97
C LYS A 68 5.38 5.02 -8.98
N ARG A 69 6.67 5.37 -9.13
CA ARG A 69 7.48 6.18 -8.18
C ARG A 69 6.99 7.58 -7.84
N LEU A 70 5.84 8.04 -8.35
CA LEU A 70 5.44 9.43 -8.16
C LEU A 70 4.24 9.67 -7.24
N PHE A 71 3.21 8.79 -7.12
CA PHE A 71 1.96 9.27 -6.50
C PHE A 71 1.09 8.33 -5.65
N SER A 72 1.49 7.10 -5.28
CA SER A 72 0.64 6.34 -4.34
C SER A 72 1.22 6.25 -2.92
N PRO A 73 0.84 7.17 -2.02
CA PRO A 73 1.30 7.17 -0.63
C PRO A 73 0.60 6.12 0.24
N ILE A 74 -0.32 5.32 -0.29
CA ILE A 74 -1.23 4.48 0.52
C ILE A 74 -1.29 3.06 -0.04
N ALA A 75 -0.98 2.08 0.82
CA ALA A 75 -1.33 0.67 0.62
C ALA A 75 -2.60 0.32 1.40
N LEU A 76 -3.51 -0.38 0.73
CA LEU A 76 -4.69 -1.01 1.30
C LEU A 76 -4.41 -2.51 1.32
N LEU A 77 -4.09 -3.05 2.49
CA LEU A 77 -3.83 -4.48 2.65
C LEU A 77 -5.11 -5.15 3.14
N GLN A 78 -5.64 -6.07 2.35
CA GLN A 78 -6.84 -6.82 2.67
C GLN A 78 -6.46 -8.25 3.03
N ILE A 79 -6.84 -8.67 4.23
CA ILE A 79 -6.52 -9.98 4.78
C ILE A 79 -7.66 -10.94 4.47
N MET A 80 -7.41 -11.90 3.58
CA MET A 80 -8.44 -12.80 3.08
C MET A 80 -8.61 -14.04 3.95
N ASP A 81 -7.52 -14.57 4.49
CA ASP A 81 -7.51 -15.77 5.32
C ASP A 81 -7.33 -15.43 6.80
N LEU A 82 -8.30 -14.70 7.37
CA LEU A 82 -8.27 -14.33 8.78
C LEU A 82 -8.35 -15.59 9.68
N PRO A 83 -7.51 -15.73 10.74
CA PRO A 83 -7.67 -16.77 11.73
C PRO A 83 -9.05 -16.70 12.40
N GLU A 84 -9.54 -17.83 12.92
CA GLU A 84 -10.84 -17.89 13.62
C GLU A 84 -10.90 -16.94 14.83
N ASP A 85 -9.79 -16.81 15.55
CA ASP A 85 -9.65 -15.90 16.70
C ASP A 85 -9.40 -14.43 16.28
N GLY A 86 -9.36 -14.14 14.98
CA GLY A 86 -8.96 -12.86 14.42
C GLY A 86 -7.45 -12.62 14.49
N LEU A 87 -7.03 -11.38 14.22
CA LEU A 87 -5.63 -10.97 14.33
C LEU A 87 -5.34 -10.35 15.70
N THR A 88 -4.27 -10.83 16.34
CA THR A 88 -3.69 -10.19 17.51
C THR A 88 -3.09 -8.82 17.18
N GLU A 89 -2.88 -7.96 18.17
CA GLU A 89 -2.23 -6.66 17.96
C GLU A 89 -0.79 -6.79 17.44
N VAL A 90 -0.08 -7.87 17.79
CA VAL A 90 1.27 -8.15 17.29
C VAL A 90 1.22 -8.47 15.80
N GLU A 91 0.26 -9.28 15.35
CA GLU A 91 0.09 -9.60 13.94
C GLU A 91 -0.37 -8.40 13.13
N LYS A 92 -1.28 -7.58 13.67
CA LYS A 92 -1.65 -6.30 13.03
C LYS A 92 -0.43 -5.41 12.85
N ARG A 93 0.45 -5.30 13.85
CA ARG A 93 1.70 -4.55 13.73
C ARG A 93 2.63 -5.14 12.66
N ALA A 94 2.83 -6.45 12.67
CA ALA A 94 3.65 -7.12 11.66
C ALA A 94 3.12 -6.91 10.25
N LEU A 95 1.79 -6.96 10.04
CA LEU A 95 1.18 -6.69 8.73
C LEU A 95 1.30 -5.21 8.31
N LEU A 96 1.24 -4.27 9.25
CA LEU A 96 1.52 -2.85 8.96
C LEU A 96 2.98 -2.64 8.56
N GLU A 97 3.92 -3.23 9.31
CA GLU A 97 5.36 -3.20 9.02
C GLU A 97 5.67 -3.82 7.65
N LEU A 98 5.02 -4.93 7.32
CA LEU A 98 5.11 -5.56 6.01
C LEU A 98 4.71 -4.59 4.89
N GLY A 99 3.62 -3.84 5.10
CA GLY A 99 3.24 -2.78 4.18
C GLY A 99 4.34 -1.72 4.04
N TYR A 100 4.94 -1.24 5.13
CA TYR A 100 6.00 -0.22 5.09
C TYR A 100 7.29 -0.69 4.38
N GLU A 101 7.62 -1.98 4.47
CA GLU A 101 8.74 -2.60 3.72
C GLU A 101 8.61 -2.42 2.19
N SER A 102 7.39 -2.18 1.70
CA SER A 102 7.12 -1.92 0.29
C SER A 102 7.32 -0.46 -0.16
N LYS A 103 7.84 0.40 0.71
CA LYS A 103 8.09 1.84 0.49
C LYS A 103 6.84 2.71 0.29
N VAL A 104 5.68 2.23 0.72
CA VAL A 104 4.46 3.04 0.82
C VAL A 104 4.50 3.91 2.09
N GLN A 105 3.92 5.10 2.03
CA GLN A 105 3.98 6.06 3.15
C GLN A 105 2.97 5.73 4.25
N ASN A 106 1.85 5.10 3.89
CA ASN A 106 0.76 4.76 4.79
C ASN A 106 0.20 3.40 4.43
N VAL A 107 -0.22 2.65 5.44
CA VAL A 107 -0.79 1.32 5.30
C VAL A 107 -2.11 1.28 6.07
N ILE A 108 -3.15 0.73 5.44
CA ILE A 108 -4.44 0.46 6.09
C ILE A 108 -4.73 -1.03 5.97
N LEU A 109 -5.06 -1.67 7.09
CA LEU A 109 -5.47 -3.08 7.12
C LEU A 109 -6.98 -3.21 7.04
N PHE A 110 -7.44 -4.17 6.23
CA PHE A 110 -8.84 -4.56 6.10
C PHE A 110 -9.00 -6.06 6.29
N ASP A 111 -10.18 -6.48 6.76
CA ASP A 111 -10.60 -7.88 6.70
C ASP A 111 -11.11 -8.28 5.31
N HIS A 112 -11.44 -9.57 5.15
CA HIS A 112 -12.01 -10.11 3.93
C HIS A 112 -13.33 -9.43 3.50
N ALA A 113 -14.08 -8.88 4.46
CA ALA A 113 -15.34 -8.15 4.21
C ALA A 113 -15.12 -6.66 3.87
N GLY A 114 -13.89 -6.14 4.00
CA GLY A 114 -13.56 -4.74 3.73
C GLY A 114 -13.77 -3.80 4.92
N ASN A 115 -13.93 -4.32 6.13
CA ASN A 115 -13.92 -3.52 7.37
C ASN A 115 -12.49 -3.20 7.76
N ALA A 116 -12.26 -1.99 8.25
CA ALA A 116 -10.92 -1.58 8.67
C ALA A 116 -10.54 -2.28 9.99
N LEU A 117 -9.39 -2.96 9.98
CA LEU A 117 -8.81 -3.62 11.14
C LEU A 117 -7.90 -2.70 11.96
N THR A 118 -7.48 -1.58 11.37
CA THR A 118 -6.65 -0.55 12.00
C THR A 118 -7.29 0.82 11.84
N GLN A 119 -7.22 1.64 12.88
CA GLN A 119 -7.50 3.07 12.79
C GLN A 119 -6.35 3.75 12.06
N ALA A 120 -6.57 4.06 10.78
CA ALA A 120 -5.53 4.63 9.95
C ALA A 120 -5.19 6.06 10.42
N ASN A 121 -3.96 6.29 10.89
CA ASN A 121 -3.40 7.63 11.04
C ASN A 121 -2.96 8.15 9.67
N LEU A 122 -3.92 8.37 8.77
CA LEU A 122 -3.63 8.90 7.45
C LEU A 122 -3.37 10.41 7.53
N PRO A 123 -2.29 10.94 6.94
CA PRO A 123 -2.22 12.36 6.67
C PRO A 123 -3.40 12.74 5.77
N SER A 124 -4.08 13.84 6.10
CA SER A 124 -5.24 14.30 5.34
C SER A 124 -4.89 14.47 3.85
N GLN A 125 -5.80 14.06 2.95
CA GLN A 125 -5.64 14.17 1.49
C GLN A 125 -5.26 15.59 1.06
N HIS A 126 -5.77 16.61 1.76
CA HIS A 126 -5.41 18.01 1.55
C HIS A 126 -3.90 18.29 1.67
N ARG A 127 -3.19 17.62 2.59
CA ARG A 127 -1.74 17.84 2.79
C ARG A 127 -0.93 17.41 1.56
N LEU A 128 -1.31 16.31 0.91
CA LEU A 128 -0.69 15.84 -0.33
C LEU A 128 -0.98 16.79 -1.50
N THR A 129 -2.21 17.28 -1.63
CA THR A 129 -2.57 18.26 -2.66
C THR A 129 -1.80 19.58 -2.49
N ILE A 130 -1.64 20.06 -1.25
CA ILE A 130 -0.88 21.28 -0.94
C ILE A 130 0.60 21.13 -1.33
N ILE A 131 1.23 20.01 -0.99
CA ILE A 131 2.63 19.74 -1.37
C ILE A 131 2.77 19.73 -2.90
N LYS A 132 1.85 19.10 -3.62
CA LYS A 132 1.84 19.05 -5.09
C LYS A 132 1.76 20.44 -5.71
N ILE A 133 0.84 21.28 -5.21
CA ILE A 133 0.67 22.67 -5.67
C ILE A 133 1.93 23.48 -5.41
N PHE A 134 2.51 23.37 -4.20
CA PHE A 134 3.72 24.11 -3.85
C PHE A 134 4.90 23.75 -4.75
N LEU A 135 5.08 22.46 -5.06
CA LEU A 135 6.14 21.98 -5.92
C LEU A 135 5.97 22.49 -7.37
N MET A 136 4.73 22.56 -7.86
CA MET A 136 4.42 23.16 -9.17
C MET A 136 4.77 24.66 -9.21
N ILE A 137 4.46 25.40 -8.14
CA ILE A 137 4.80 26.82 -8.03
C ILE A 137 6.33 27.02 -8.03
N VAL A 138 7.07 26.21 -7.27
CA VAL A 138 8.54 26.28 -7.23
C VAL A 138 9.14 26.04 -8.62
N ILE A 139 8.67 25.01 -9.33
CA ILE A 139 9.12 24.75 -10.71
C ILE A 139 8.83 25.94 -11.63
N MET A 140 7.64 26.53 -11.53
CA MET A 140 7.26 27.67 -12.36
C MET A 140 8.15 28.90 -12.10
N VAL A 141 8.50 29.15 -10.82
CA VAL A 141 9.40 30.25 -10.42
C VAL A 141 10.82 30.03 -10.96
N VAL A 142 11.34 28.79 -10.90
CA VAL A 142 12.67 28.46 -11.43
C VAL A 142 12.73 28.61 -12.95
N LEU A 143 11.67 28.21 -13.67
CA LEU A 143 11.58 28.38 -15.12
C LEU A 143 11.51 29.88 -15.50
N ALA A 144 10.73 30.67 -14.77
CA ALA A 144 10.61 32.10 -15.01
C ALA A 144 11.91 32.87 -14.73
N SER A 145 12.64 32.51 -13.66
CA SER A 145 13.93 33.14 -13.34
C SER A 145 15.01 32.79 -14.37
N SER A 146 15.00 31.56 -14.89
CA SER A 146 15.91 31.12 -15.96
C SER A 146 15.65 31.87 -17.28
N TRP A 147 14.40 32.17 -17.60
CA TRP A 147 14.03 32.99 -18.75
C TRP A 147 14.46 34.46 -18.58
N PHE A 148 14.35 35.01 -17.38
CA PHE A 148 14.74 36.40 -17.09
C PHE A 148 16.25 36.64 -17.14
N LEU A 149 17.06 35.61 -16.86
CA LEU A 149 18.53 35.67 -16.94
C LEU A 149 19.09 35.53 -18.37
N THR A 150 18.26 35.15 -19.33
CA THR A 150 18.65 34.94 -20.74
C THR A 150 18.14 36.04 -21.68
N LEU A 151 17.43 37.03 -21.15
CA LEU A 151 16.94 38.23 -21.84
C LEU A 151 17.85 39.43 -21.55
#